data_AF-A0A7L3MKK2-F1
#
_entry.id   AF-A0A7L3MKK2-F1
#
_cell.length_a   1.000
_cell.length_b   1.000
_cell.length_c   1.000
_cell.angle_alpha   90.00
_cell.angle_beta   90.00
_cell.angle_gamma   90.00
#
_symmetry.space_group_name_H-M   'P 1'
#
loop_
_entity.id
_entity.type
_entity.pdbx_description
1 polymer ?
#
loop_
_entity_poly.entity_id
_entity_poly.type
_entity_poly.pdbx_seq_one_letter_code
_entity_poly.pdbx_strand_id
1 'polypeptide(L)'
;RGRLGQEGRASLCSFLLGASVAALPLLLGSSPSLLAAPGLRGRLALALHVAGVNAALLLIYPRPLYKIAVRACFLGFAFGCGLLLSTGRSAWRHFGWYMCSLSLFHYSEYLVTAINNPRSLSLDSFLLNHSFEYNLAALSSWVEFTLEKLFFP
;
A
#
# COMPACT_ATOMS: atom_id res chain seq x y z
N ARG A 1 -15.10 -13.80 -21.53
CA ARG A 1 -14.40 -12.52 -21.28
C ARG A 1 -14.91 -11.97 -19.94
N GLY A 2 -14.15 -12.19 -18.86
CA GLY A 2 -14.59 -11.82 -17.51
C GLY A 2 -14.69 -10.29 -17.37
N ARG A 3 -15.90 -9.77 -17.15
CA ARG A 3 -16.04 -8.39 -16.66
C ARG A 3 -15.56 -8.39 -15.21
N LEU A 4 -14.76 -7.40 -14.85
CA LEU A 4 -14.34 -7.20 -13.46
C LEU A 4 -15.59 -7.04 -12.59
N GLY A 5 -15.79 -7.97 -11.65
CA GLY A 5 -16.91 -7.95 -10.73
C GLY A 5 -16.90 -6.71 -9.83
N GLN A 6 -17.99 -6.50 -9.09
CA GLN A 6 -18.10 -5.36 -8.16
C GLN A 6 -16.95 -5.33 -7.14
N GLU A 7 -16.53 -6.49 -6.65
CA GLU A 7 -15.42 -6.65 -5.71
C GLU A 7 -14.07 -6.23 -6.31
N GLY A 8 -13.77 -6.70 -7.53
CA GLY A 8 -12.54 -6.30 -8.24
C GLY A 8 -12.51 -4.82 -8.61
N ARG A 9 -13.66 -4.22 -8.93
CA ARG A 9 -13.76 -2.77 -9.19
C ARG A 9 -13.54 -1.98 -7.90
N ALA A 10 -14.16 -2.40 -6.79
CA ALA A 10 -13.99 -1.77 -5.49
C ALA A 10 -12.54 -1.85 -5.01
N SER A 11 -11.88 -3.01 -5.17
CA SER A 11 -10.47 -3.17 -4.81
C SER A 11 -9.57 -2.28 -5.67
N LEU A 12 -9.79 -2.22 -6.99
CA LEU A 12 -9.01 -1.37 -7.89
C LEU A 12 -9.15 0.12 -7.57
N CYS A 13 -10.37 0.61 -7.41
CA CYS A 13 -10.58 2.01 -7.03
C CYS A 13 -9.93 2.33 -5.68
N SER A 14 -10.02 1.42 -4.70
CA SER A 14 -9.47 1.63 -3.37
C SER A 14 -7.94 1.55 -3.35
N PHE A 15 -7.33 0.65 -4.13
CA PHE A 15 -5.88 0.59 -4.31
C PHE A 15 -5.34 1.89 -4.91
N LEU A 16 -5.97 2.38 -5.98
CA LEU A 16 -5.59 3.66 -6.60
C LEU A 16 -5.77 4.84 -5.64
N LEU A 17 -6.86 4.83 -4.86
CA LEU A 17 -7.10 5.84 -3.84
C LEU A 17 -6.01 5.83 -2.76
N GLY A 18 -5.58 4.66 -2.28
CA GLY A 18 -4.44 4.56 -1.36
C GLY A 18 -3.13 5.01 -2.00
N ALA A 19 -2.86 4.61 -3.24
CA ALA A 19 -1.65 4.96 -3.99
C ALA A 19 -1.54 6.47 -4.28
N SER A 20 -2.65 7.20 -4.23
CA SER A 20 -2.66 8.66 -4.44
C SER A 20 -1.84 9.45 -3.41
N VAL A 21 -1.43 8.82 -2.29
CA VAL A 21 -0.42 9.39 -1.37
C VAL A 21 0.88 9.78 -2.09
N ALA A 22 1.23 9.09 -3.18
CA ALA A 22 2.42 9.41 -3.98
C ALA A 22 2.34 10.79 -4.65
N ALA A 23 1.13 11.36 -4.82
CA ALA A 23 0.94 12.70 -5.36
C ALA A 23 1.04 13.80 -4.29
N LEU A 24 1.11 13.46 -3.01
CA LEU A 24 1.11 14.42 -1.91
C LEU A 24 2.27 15.45 -1.98
N PRO A 25 3.51 15.07 -2.32
CA PRO A 25 4.59 16.06 -2.47
C PRO A 25 4.31 17.08 -3.58
N LEU A 26 3.68 16.66 -4.67
CA LEU A 26 3.31 17.56 -5.78
C LEU A 26 2.29 18.60 -5.32
N LEU A 27 1.27 18.17 -4.54
CA LEU A 27 0.26 19.07 -3.98
C LEU A 27 0.83 20.05 -2.96
N LEU A 28 1.89 19.65 -2.24
CA LEU A 28 2.58 20.46 -1.25
C LEU A 28 3.72 21.30 -1.84
N GLY A 29 3.98 21.24 -3.15
CA GLY A 29 5.13 21.89 -3.79
C GLY A 29 6.48 21.44 -3.21
N SER A 30 6.56 20.21 -2.72
CA SER A 30 7.67 19.66 -1.94
C SER A 30 8.38 18.53 -2.70
N SER A 31 9.68 18.35 -2.43
CA SER A 31 10.45 17.21 -2.96
C SER A 31 9.88 15.88 -2.44
N PRO A 32 9.85 14.80 -3.25
CA PRO A 32 9.41 13.46 -2.82
C PRO A 32 10.24 12.88 -1.65
N SER A 33 11.43 13.42 -1.38
CA SER A 33 12.27 13.02 -0.25
C SER A 33 11.73 13.40 1.14
N LEU A 34 10.56 14.04 1.25
CA LEU A 34 10.00 14.53 2.51
C LEU A 34 9.49 13.41 3.45
N LEU A 35 9.25 12.17 2.96
CA LEU A 35 8.83 11.07 3.84
C LEU A 35 9.91 10.63 4.84
N ALA A 36 11.19 10.87 4.55
CA ALA A 36 12.28 10.52 5.47
C ALA A 36 12.28 11.39 6.74
N ALA A 37 11.80 12.63 6.63
CA ALA A 37 11.67 13.56 7.77
C ALA A 37 10.57 14.60 7.49
N PRO A 38 9.28 14.23 7.53
CA PRO A 38 8.21 15.17 7.26
C PRO A 38 8.16 16.19 8.40
N GLY A 39 8.31 17.47 8.06
CA GLY A 39 7.95 18.56 8.97
C GLY A 39 6.46 18.50 9.34
N LEU A 40 6.02 19.34 10.28
CA LEU A 40 4.63 19.35 10.78
C LEU A 40 3.60 19.38 9.64
N ARG A 41 3.82 20.22 8.61
CA ARG A 41 2.95 20.33 7.43
C ARG A 41 2.81 19.00 6.68
N GLY A 42 3.92 18.28 6.47
CA GLY A 42 3.92 16.97 5.80
C GLY A 42 3.21 15.90 6.62
N ARG A 43 3.43 15.88 7.95
CA ARG A 43 2.74 14.95 8.86
C ARG A 43 1.24 15.18 8.89
N LEU A 44 0.81 16.44 8.97
CA LEU A 44 -0.60 16.81 8.93
C LEU A 44 -1.23 16.44 7.58
N ALA A 45 -0.57 16.75 6.47
CA ALA A 45 -1.06 16.39 5.14
C ALA A 45 -1.24 14.87 4.98
N LEU A 46 -0.28 14.08 5.47
CA LEU A 46 -0.37 12.62 5.45
C LEU A 46 -1.51 12.11 6.34
N ALA A 47 -1.65 12.65 7.56
CA ALA A 47 -2.71 12.27 8.48
C ALA A 47 -4.11 12.60 7.90
N LEU A 48 -4.26 13.80 7.32
CA LEU A 48 -5.51 14.22 6.65
C LEU A 48 -5.80 13.36 5.43
N HIS A 49 -4.78 13.01 4.64
CA HIS A 49 -4.93 12.11 3.50
C HIS A 49 -5.44 10.73 3.93
N VAL A 50 -4.78 10.11 4.91
CA VAL A 50 -5.16 8.80 5.44
C VAL A 50 -6.57 8.85 6.06
N ALA A 51 -6.87 9.86 6.87
CA ALA A 51 -8.18 10.01 7.49
C ALA A 51 -9.29 10.22 6.44
N GLY A 52 -9.06 11.10 5.47
CA GLY A 52 -10.01 11.40 4.40
C GLY A 52 -10.29 10.20 3.52
N VAL A 53 -9.25 9.45 3.13
CA VAL A 53 -9.41 8.22 2.34
C VAL A 53 -10.17 7.17 3.12
N ASN A 54 -9.82 6.89 4.38
CA ASN A 54 -10.53 5.89 5.18
C ASN A 54 -11.99 6.29 5.45
N ALA A 55 -12.26 7.57 5.71
CA ALA A 55 -13.62 8.09 5.82
C ALA A 55 -14.41 7.90 4.52
N ALA A 56 -13.80 8.20 3.36
CA ALA A 56 -14.44 7.96 2.07
C ALA A 56 -14.78 6.48 1.86
N LEU A 57 -13.88 5.55 2.20
CA LEU A 57 -14.16 4.11 2.10
C LEU A 57 -15.32 3.68 2.99
N LEU A 58 -15.37 4.17 4.23
CA LEU A 58 -16.45 3.88 5.19
C LEU A 58 -17.81 4.39 4.69
N LEU A 59 -17.84 5.54 4.03
CA LEU A 59 -19.08 6.17 3.55
C LEU A 59 -19.55 5.59 2.21
N ILE A 60 -18.63 5.20 1.32
CA ILE A 60 -18.96 4.75 -0.04
C ILE A 60 -19.31 3.25 -0.05
N TYR A 61 -18.60 2.41 0.71
CA TYR A 61 -18.71 0.97 0.57
C TYR A 61 -19.56 0.30 1.68
N PRO A 62 -20.53 -0.56 1.32
CA PRO A 62 -21.23 -1.38 2.30
C PRO A 62 -20.28 -2.38 2.97
N ARG A 63 -20.64 -2.86 4.17
CA ARG A 63 -19.77 -3.69 5.04
C ARG A 63 -19.01 -4.82 4.33
N PRO A 64 -19.59 -5.61 3.40
CA PRO A 64 -18.85 -6.67 2.70
C PRO A 64 -17.71 -6.12 1.82
N LEU A 65 -18.01 -5.07 1.03
CA LEU A 65 -17.05 -4.44 0.13
C LEU A 65 -16.03 -3.58 0.88
N TYR A 66 -16.42 -3.00 2.01
CA TYR A 66 -15.53 -2.21 2.86
C TYR A 66 -14.28 -2.99 3.28
N LYS A 67 -14.43 -4.28 3.64
CA LYS A 67 -13.31 -5.15 4.03
C LYS A 67 -12.30 -5.36 2.89
N ILE A 68 -12.78 -5.42 1.66
CA ILE A 68 -11.95 -5.53 0.44
C ILE A 68 -11.27 -4.19 0.18
N ALA A 69 -12.06 -3.11 0.20
CA ALA A 69 -11.63 -1.75 -0.06
C ALA A 69 -10.51 -1.30 0.88
N VAL A 70 -10.64 -1.53 2.19
CA VAL A 70 -9.63 -1.12 3.18
C VAL A 70 -8.30 -1.86 3.00
N ARG A 71 -8.32 -3.16 2.66
CA ARG A 71 -7.11 -3.96 2.38
C ARG A 71 -6.42 -3.50 1.11
N ALA A 72 -7.19 -3.32 0.04
CA ALA A 72 -6.67 -2.81 -1.22
C ALA A 72 -6.11 -1.39 -1.07
N CYS A 73 -6.78 -0.54 -0.30
CA CYS A 73 -6.30 0.81 0.02
C CYS A 73 -5.02 0.78 0.85
N PHE A 74 -4.91 -0.09 1.84
CA PHE A 74 -3.69 -0.26 2.62
C PHE A 74 -2.51 -0.66 1.72
N LEU A 75 -2.70 -1.63 0.83
CA LEU A 75 -1.68 -2.04 -0.14
C LEU A 75 -1.32 -0.91 -1.11
N GLY A 76 -2.32 -0.16 -1.58
CA GLY A 76 -2.11 1.03 -2.41
C GLY A 76 -1.29 2.11 -1.69
N PHE A 77 -1.61 2.38 -0.42
CA PHE A 77 -0.88 3.32 0.42
C PHE A 77 0.56 2.88 0.67
N ALA A 78 0.78 1.61 0.99
CA ALA A 78 2.11 1.03 1.14
C ALA A 78 2.93 1.12 -0.15
N PHE A 79 2.31 0.84 -1.30
CA PHE A 79 2.90 1.03 -2.62
C PHE A 79 3.27 2.50 -2.88
N GLY A 80 2.37 3.45 -2.62
CA GLY A 80 2.63 4.88 -2.81
C GLY A 80 3.75 5.41 -1.91
N CYS A 81 3.79 4.99 -0.65
CA CYS A 81 4.92 5.27 0.26
C CYS A 81 6.23 4.66 -0.25
N GLY A 82 6.18 3.42 -0.76
CA GLY A 82 7.32 2.77 -1.41
C GLY A 82 7.86 3.57 -2.59
N LEU A 83 6.98 4.05 -3.49
CA LEU A 83 7.36 4.87 -4.64
C LEU A 83 8.05 6.18 -4.23
N LEU A 84 7.53 6.84 -3.20
CA LEU A 84 8.12 8.06 -2.67
C LEU A 84 9.51 7.81 -2.08
N LEU A 85 9.71 6.70 -1.37
CA LEU A 85 11.02 6.28 -0.88
C LEU A 85 11.99 5.89 -2.02
N SER A 86 11.49 5.24 -3.06
CA SER A 86 12.27 4.75 -4.21
C SER A 86 12.77 5.82 -5.16
N THR A 87 12.00 6.89 -5.32
CA THR A 87 12.31 7.97 -6.28
C THR A 87 13.18 9.07 -5.66
N GLY A 88 13.28 9.12 -4.34
CA GLY A 88 14.20 10.01 -3.64
C GLY A 88 15.66 9.56 -3.72
N ARG A 89 16.58 10.47 -3.43
CA ARG A 89 18.01 10.17 -3.18
C ARG A 89 18.23 9.64 -1.75
N SER A 90 17.32 8.79 -1.29
CA SER A 90 17.33 8.27 0.08
C SER A 90 18.17 7.00 0.16
N ALA A 91 18.86 6.83 1.28
CA ALA A 91 19.50 5.60 1.69
C ALA A 91 18.51 4.41 1.74
N TRP A 92 17.20 4.70 1.83
CA TRP A 92 16.10 3.75 1.89
C TRP A 92 15.51 3.36 0.52
N ARG A 93 16.15 3.77 -0.58
CA ARG A 93 15.63 3.54 -1.94
C ARG A 93 15.35 2.07 -2.26
N HIS A 94 16.24 1.16 -1.82
CA HIS A 94 16.04 -0.28 -2.03
C HIS A 94 14.85 -0.81 -1.23
N PHE A 95 14.68 -0.36 0.01
CA PHE A 95 13.51 -0.67 0.82
C PHE A 95 12.21 -0.13 0.19
N GLY A 96 12.25 1.05 -0.44
CA GLY A 96 11.12 1.58 -1.21
C GLY A 96 10.68 0.63 -2.33
N TRP A 97 11.62 0.08 -3.10
CA TRP A 97 11.31 -0.83 -4.20
C TRP A 97 10.81 -2.18 -3.68
N TYR A 98 11.40 -2.66 -2.58
CA TYR A 98 10.89 -3.82 -1.86
C TYR A 98 9.43 -3.63 -1.45
N MET A 99 9.08 -2.50 -0.83
CA MET A 99 7.71 -2.17 -0.44
C MET A 99 6.76 -2.09 -1.64
N CYS A 100 7.22 -1.54 -2.77
CA CYS A 100 6.44 -1.51 -4.01
C CYS A 100 6.13 -2.92 -4.51
N SER A 101 7.16 -3.76 -4.62
CA SER A 101 7.03 -5.14 -5.12
C SER A 101 6.14 -5.98 -4.22
N LEU A 102 6.33 -5.90 -2.90
CA LEU A 102 5.52 -6.63 -1.93
C LEU A 102 4.04 -6.21 -2.01
N SER A 103 3.78 -4.90 -2.07
CA SER A 103 2.42 -4.38 -2.17
C SER A 103 1.72 -4.78 -3.46
N LEU A 104 2.44 -4.70 -4.59
CA LEU A 104 1.92 -5.14 -5.89
C LEU A 104 1.70 -6.64 -5.95
N PHE A 105 2.58 -7.45 -5.38
CA PHE A 105 2.42 -8.90 -5.31
C PHE A 105 1.08 -9.26 -4.65
N HIS A 106 0.87 -8.84 -3.40
CA HIS A 106 -0.36 -9.13 -2.65
C HIS A 106 -1.62 -8.58 -3.31
N TYR A 107 -1.56 -7.37 -3.89
CA TYR A 107 -2.71 -6.79 -4.57
C TYR A 107 -3.02 -7.50 -5.89
N SER A 108 -1.98 -7.83 -6.66
CA SER A 108 -2.13 -8.49 -7.97
C SER A 108 -2.74 -9.87 -7.85
N GLU A 109 -2.40 -10.64 -6.81
CA GLU A 109 -3.02 -11.94 -6.52
C GLU A 109 -4.54 -11.82 -6.38
N TYR A 110 -5.01 -10.82 -5.61
CA TYR A 110 -6.44 -10.56 -5.46
C TYR A 110 -7.08 -10.12 -6.79
N LEU A 111 -6.45 -9.19 -7.51
CA LEU A 111 -7.00 -8.65 -8.76
C LEU A 111 -7.05 -9.70 -9.87
N VAL A 112 -5.99 -10.50 -10.03
CA VAL A 112 -5.90 -11.60 -11.00
C VAL A 112 -6.93 -12.68 -10.66
N THR A 113 -7.11 -13.01 -9.38
CA THR A 113 -8.17 -13.92 -8.93
C THR A 113 -9.56 -13.37 -9.26
N ALA A 114 -9.79 -12.07 -9.04
CA ALA A 114 -11.08 -11.44 -9.35
C ALA A 114 -11.41 -11.44 -10.85
N ILE A 115 -10.39 -11.42 -11.72
CA ILE A 115 -10.56 -11.46 -13.18
C ILE A 115 -10.77 -12.90 -13.67
N ASN A 116 -9.95 -13.84 -13.18
CA ASN A 116 -9.85 -15.18 -13.76
C ASN A 116 -10.70 -16.23 -13.02
N ASN A 117 -10.86 -16.10 -11.70
CA ASN A 117 -11.63 -17.05 -10.88
C ASN A 117 -12.49 -16.33 -9.82
N PRO A 118 -13.48 -15.53 -10.23
CA PRO A 118 -14.29 -14.73 -9.30
C PRO A 118 -15.13 -15.58 -8.34
N ARG A 119 -15.39 -16.86 -8.63
CA ARG A 119 -16.18 -17.74 -7.76
C ARG A 119 -15.42 -18.16 -6.50
N SER A 120 -14.09 -18.19 -6.54
CA SER A 120 -13.25 -18.49 -5.39
C SER A 120 -12.67 -17.23 -4.73
N LEU A 121 -13.12 -16.04 -5.14
CA LEU A 121 -12.59 -14.78 -4.62
C LEU A 121 -12.98 -14.63 -3.15
N SER A 122 -11.98 -14.39 -2.31
CA SER A 122 -12.18 -14.17 -0.88
C SER A 122 -11.19 -13.13 -0.36
N LEU A 123 -11.32 -12.72 0.90
CA LEU A 123 -10.35 -11.83 1.54
C LEU A 123 -8.96 -12.47 1.66
N ASP A 124 -8.88 -13.80 1.67
CA ASP A 124 -7.61 -14.52 1.73
C ASP A 124 -6.88 -14.50 0.38
N SER A 125 -7.56 -14.13 -0.72
CA SER A 125 -6.93 -13.97 -2.03
C SER A 125 -5.93 -12.79 -2.09
N PHE A 126 -5.93 -11.89 -1.10
CA PHE A 126 -4.84 -10.92 -0.93
C PHE A 126 -3.54 -11.57 -0.40
N LEU A 127 -3.62 -12.80 0.12
CA LEU A 127 -2.54 -13.52 0.76
C LEU A 127 -1.87 -12.71 1.89
N LEU A 128 -2.61 -11.85 2.58
CA LEU A 128 -2.06 -11.10 3.72
C LEU A 128 -1.93 -11.99 4.98
N ASN A 129 -2.79 -13.00 5.08
CA ASN A 129 -2.78 -13.96 6.18
C ASN A 129 -1.81 -15.10 5.84
N HIS A 130 -0.53 -14.86 6.12
CA HIS A 130 0.50 -15.89 5.99
C HIS A 130 0.78 -16.60 7.31
N SER A 131 1.57 -17.67 7.21
CA SER A 131 2.01 -18.43 8.38
C SER A 131 2.87 -17.57 9.31
N PHE A 132 2.98 -17.99 10.56
CA PHE A 132 3.81 -17.29 11.55
C PHE A 132 5.28 -17.20 11.09
N GLU A 133 5.80 -18.26 10.47
CA GLU A 133 7.16 -18.34 9.96
C GLU A 133 7.43 -17.33 8.84
N TYR A 134 6.46 -17.15 7.92
CA TYR A 134 6.57 -16.14 6.87
C TYR A 134 6.63 -14.72 7.47
N ASN A 135 5.74 -14.42 8.41
CA ASN A 135 5.72 -13.11 9.06
C ASN A 135 7.03 -12.85 9.83
N LEU A 136 7.56 -13.88 10.50
CA LEU A 136 8.84 -13.79 11.20
C LEU A 136 10.00 -13.53 10.23
N ALA A 137 10.03 -14.22 9.08
CA ALA A 137 11.05 -14.03 8.06
C ALA A 137 10.99 -12.64 7.41
N ALA A 138 9.78 -12.12 7.15
CA ALA A 138 9.60 -10.77 6.66
C ALA A 138 10.10 -9.74 7.69
N LEU A 139 9.69 -9.87 8.96
CA LEU A 139 10.13 -9.00 10.03
C LEU A 139 11.65 -9.07 10.26
N SER A 140 12.24 -10.26 10.19
CA SER A 140 13.70 -10.42 10.33
C SER A 140 14.43 -9.70 9.20
N SER A 141 13.94 -9.78 7.96
CA SER A 141 14.55 -9.06 6.83
C SER A 141 14.46 -7.53 6.99
N TRP A 142 13.38 -7.02 7.58
CA TRP A 142 13.24 -5.58 7.83
C TRP A 142 14.19 -5.11 8.93
N VAL A 143 14.35 -5.92 9.99
CA VAL A 143 15.29 -5.68 11.08
C VAL A 143 16.72 -5.71 10.56
N GLU A 144 17.11 -6.75 9.82
CA GLU A 144 18.42 -6.89 9.18
C GLU A 144 18.74 -5.67 8.32
N PHE A 145 17.88 -5.32 7.35
CA PHE A 145 18.08 -4.16 6.48
C PHE A 145 18.24 -2.85 7.29
N THR A 146 17.42 -2.68 8.34
CA THR A 146 17.49 -1.47 9.19
C THR A 146 18.80 -1.42 9.97
N LEU A 147 19.23 -2.53 10.56
CA LEU A 147 20.48 -2.61 11.32
C LEU A 147 21.69 -2.39 10.42
N GLU A 148 21.74 -3.06 9.26
CA GLU A 148 22.78 -2.84 8.26
C GLU A 148 22.84 -1.36 7.87
N LYS A 149 21.69 -0.72 7.64
CA LYS A 149 21.68 0.69 7.25
C LYS A 149 22.08 1.66 8.37
N LEU A 150 21.84 1.30 9.63
CA LEU A 150 22.22 2.11 10.79
C LEU A 150 23.71 1.98 11.14
N PHE A 151 24.28 0.78 11.01
CA PHE A 151 25.66 0.49 11.43
C PHE A 151 26.67 0.47 10.27
N PHE A 152 26.23 0.22 9.04
CA PHE A 152 27.06 0.07 7.84
C PHE A 152 26.45 0.79 6.61
N PRO A 153 26.40 2.14 6.61
CA PRO A 153 25.63 2.93 5.63
C PRO A 153 26.19 2.93 4.20
#